data_AF-A0A7U8AQV9-F1
#
_entry.id   AF-A0A7U8AQV9-F1
#
_cell.length_a   1.000
_cell.length_b   1.000
_cell.length_c   1.000
_cell.angle_alpha   90.00
_cell.angle_beta   90.00
_cell.angle_gamma   90.00
#
_symmetry.space_group_name_H-M   'P 1'
#
loop_
_entity.id
_entity.type
_entity.pdbx_description
1 polymer ?
#
loop_
_entity_poly.entity_id
_entity_poly.type
_entity_poly.pdbx_seq_one_letter_code
_entity_poly.pdbx_strand_id
1 'polypeptide(L)'
;MKKIISLFIVSSLAASFALGADFSKKNNDEILNLAKTVSAQDQADLVIEMKKRMNEMKYKDAKVFHQQFKTNLRENISKLSIQERSQRRAIVQEDMQNLTDEMSGKEIRELNLHQHGKNPHRMHKMDHQNHANCPMR
;
A
#
# COMPACT_ATOMS: atom_id res chain seq x y z
N MET A 1 -29.47 -18.35 30.91
CA MET A 1 -28.53 -17.40 31.55
C MET A 1 -27.47 -17.01 30.52
N LYS A 2 -27.47 -15.75 30.05
CA LYS A 2 -26.50 -15.23 29.08
C LYS A 2 -25.33 -14.61 29.84
N LYS A 3 -24.09 -15.06 29.61
CA LYS A 3 -22.86 -14.25 29.76
C LYS A 3 -21.75 -14.85 28.87
N ILE A 4 -21.62 -14.33 27.65
CA ILE A 4 -20.38 -14.46 26.86
C ILE A 4 -19.70 -13.11 27.00
N ILE A 5 -18.68 -13.04 27.85
CA ILE A 5 -17.84 -11.84 27.97
C ILE A 5 -16.81 -11.94 26.85
N SER A 6 -17.16 -11.40 25.68
CA SER A 6 -16.23 -11.19 24.58
C SER A 6 -15.40 -9.96 24.90
N LEU A 7 -14.17 -10.18 25.36
CA LEU A 7 -13.18 -9.13 25.60
C LEU A 7 -12.63 -8.67 24.25
N PHE A 8 -13.24 -7.63 23.66
CA PHE A 8 -12.63 -6.91 22.55
C PHE A 8 -11.46 -6.10 23.09
N ILE A 9 -10.24 -6.52 22.79
CA ILE A 9 -9.03 -5.73 23.01
C ILE A 9 -9.11 -4.54 22.05
N VAL A 10 -9.53 -3.40 22.58
CA VAL A 10 -9.43 -2.12 21.89
C VAL A 10 -7.95 -1.75 21.90
N SER A 11 -7.25 -2.11 20.83
CA SER A 11 -5.96 -1.52 20.51
C SER A 11 -6.20 -0.04 20.19
N SER A 12 -5.97 0.82 21.17
CA SER A 12 -5.97 2.26 20.99
C SER A 12 -4.79 2.66 20.10
N LEU A 13 -4.99 2.62 18.78
CA LEU A 13 -4.11 3.29 17.84
C LEU A 13 -4.47 4.77 17.84
N ALA A 14 -3.85 5.52 18.75
CA ALA A 14 -3.86 6.99 18.68
C ALA A 14 -3.02 7.39 17.47
N ALA A 15 -3.66 7.49 16.30
CA ALA A 15 -3.03 8.03 15.10
C ALA A 15 -3.14 9.55 15.16
N SER A 16 -1.97 10.19 15.19
CA SER A 16 -1.78 11.60 14.89
C SER A 16 -2.51 11.95 13.60
N PHE A 17 -3.32 13.01 13.64
CA PHE A 17 -4.02 13.55 12.49
C PHE A 17 -3.02 14.13 11.50
N ALA A 18 -2.53 13.30 10.58
CA ALA A 18 -2.19 13.78 9.24
C ALA A 18 -3.48 14.30 8.60
N LEU A 19 -3.40 15.37 7.81
CA LEU A 19 -4.53 15.99 7.09
C LEU A 19 -5.06 15.10 5.93
N GLY A 20 -5.16 13.80 6.18
CA GLY A 20 -5.59 12.76 5.24
C GLY A 20 -7.03 12.31 5.51
N ALA A 21 -7.60 11.59 4.56
CA ALA A 21 -8.97 11.10 4.67
C ALA A 21 -9.05 9.95 5.71
N ASP A 22 -9.86 10.14 6.77
CA ASP A 22 -10.12 9.08 7.74
C ASP A 22 -11.14 8.06 7.21
N PHE A 23 -10.64 6.90 6.79
CA PHE A 23 -11.44 5.78 6.28
C PHE A 23 -11.80 4.73 7.34
N SER A 24 -11.40 4.93 8.61
CA SER A 24 -11.60 3.95 9.69
C SER A 24 -13.08 3.58 9.92
N LYS A 25 -13.99 4.50 9.62
CA LYS A 25 -15.45 4.30 9.79
C LYS A 25 -16.12 3.59 8.61
N LYS A 26 -15.38 3.26 7.56
CA LYS A 26 -15.91 2.59 6.36
C LYS A 26 -16.03 1.08 6.56
N ASN A 27 -16.97 0.42 5.91
CA ASN A 27 -16.97 -1.04 5.81
C ASN A 27 -16.12 -1.51 4.61
N ASN A 28 -15.88 -2.83 4.50
CA ASN A 28 -14.99 -3.38 3.48
C ASN A 28 -15.47 -3.10 2.05
N ASP A 29 -16.79 -3.17 1.82
CA ASP A 29 -17.37 -2.88 0.52
C ASP A 29 -17.23 -1.40 0.16
N GLU A 30 -17.34 -0.51 1.13
CA GLU A 30 -17.06 0.92 0.96
C GLU A 30 -15.59 1.16 0.60
N ILE A 31 -14.63 0.50 1.25
CA ILE A 31 -13.20 0.60 0.87
C ILE A 31 -12.96 0.12 -0.57
N LEU A 32 -13.57 -0.99 -0.97
CA LEU A 32 -13.47 -1.49 -2.34
C LEU A 32 -14.10 -0.53 -3.34
N ASN A 33 -15.22 0.09 -3.00
CA ASN A 33 -15.88 1.08 -3.87
C ASN A 33 -15.09 2.37 -3.96
N LEU A 34 -14.50 2.85 -2.86
CA LEU A 34 -13.62 4.02 -2.86
C LEU A 34 -12.43 3.82 -3.81
N ALA A 35 -11.85 2.61 -3.88
CA ALA A 35 -10.75 2.33 -4.81
C ALA A 35 -11.10 2.61 -6.29
N LYS A 36 -12.38 2.55 -6.68
CA LYS A 36 -12.85 2.82 -8.04
C LYS A 36 -12.85 4.30 -8.41
N THR A 37 -12.84 5.19 -7.42
CA THR A 37 -13.03 6.64 -7.62
C THR A 37 -12.09 7.53 -6.81
N VAL A 38 -11.26 6.96 -5.93
CA VAL A 38 -10.36 7.73 -5.05
C VAL A 38 -9.49 8.69 -5.83
N SER A 39 -9.28 9.88 -5.27
CA SER A 39 -8.40 10.93 -5.80
C SER A 39 -6.92 10.50 -5.66
N ALA A 40 -5.99 11.34 -6.12
CA ALA A 40 -4.57 11.10 -5.88
C ALA A 40 -4.23 11.33 -4.39
N GLN A 41 -4.79 12.39 -3.81
CA GLN A 41 -4.53 12.88 -2.45
C GLN A 41 -4.94 11.86 -1.38
N ASP A 42 -6.08 11.18 -1.56
CA ASP A 42 -6.59 10.26 -0.55
C ASP A 42 -6.14 8.80 -0.78
N GLN A 43 -5.41 8.53 -1.86
CA GLN A 43 -5.08 7.15 -2.23
C GLN A 43 -4.11 6.51 -1.24
N ALA A 44 -3.18 7.27 -0.66
CA ALA A 44 -2.22 6.75 0.32
C ALA A 44 -2.93 6.27 1.60
N ASP A 45 -3.81 7.11 2.16
CA ASP A 45 -4.63 6.77 3.32
C ASP A 45 -5.52 5.55 3.04
N LEU A 46 -6.13 5.49 1.86
CA LEU A 46 -6.99 4.36 1.46
C LEU A 46 -6.19 3.05 1.37
N VAL A 47 -4.94 3.11 0.87
CA VAL A 47 -4.04 1.95 0.83
C VAL A 47 -3.67 1.50 2.25
N ILE A 48 -3.35 2.41 3.15
CA ILE A 48 -3.05 2.09 4.56
C ILE A 48 -4.25 1.41 5.22
N GLU A 49 -5.45 1.97 5.05
CA GLU A 49 -6.67 1.40 5.62
C GLU A 49 -6.96 0.00 5.06
N MET A 50 -6.76 -0.21 3.76
CA MET A 50 -6.86 -1.53 3.13
C MET A 50 -5.86 -2.53 3.74
N LYS A 51 -4.62 -2.10 4.02
CA LYS A 51 -3.59 -2.94 4.65
C LYS A 51 -3.93 -3.30 6.09
N LYS A 52 -4.42 -2.33 6.88
CA LYS A 52 -4.89 -2.58 8.26
C LYS A 52 -5.95 -3.67 8.29
N ARG A 53 -6.95 -3.58 7.41
CA ARG A 53 -8.02 -4.58 7.30
C ARG A 53 -7.53 -5.95 6.87
N MET A 54 -6.58 -6.02 5.93
CA MET A 54 -5.99 -7.29 5.53
C MET A 54 -5.35 -8.03 6.73
N ASN A 55 -4.75 -7.31 7.67
CA ASN A 55 -4.13 -7.90 8.86
C ASN A 55 -5.15 -8.48 9.84
N GLU A 56 -6.39 -8.00 9.82
CA GLU A 56 -7.50 -8.50 10.64
C GLU A 56 -8.26 -9.66 9.98
N MET A 57 -8.08 -9.86 8.67
CA MET A 57 -8.76 -10.90 7.90
C MET A 57 -8.02 -12.24 7.94
N LYS A 58 -8.77 -13.33 7.74
CA LYS A 58 -8.18 -14.63 7.43
C LYS A 58 -7.45 -14.55 6.10
N TYR A 59 -6.33 -15.27 5.96
CA TYR A 59 -5.45 -15.22 4.78
C TYR A 59 -6.20 -15.34 3.43
N LYS A 60 -7.15 -16.28 3.31
CA LYS A 60 -7.91 -16.47 2.07
C LYS A 60 -8.76 -15.23 1.74
N ASP A 61 -9.43 -14.66 2.72
CA ASP A 61 -10.30 -13.49 2.57
C ASP A 61 -9.46 -12.23 2.28
N ALA A 62 -8.34 -12.06 3.01
CA ALA A 62 -7.38 -10.98 2.78
C ALA A 62 -6.84 -10.99 1.34
N LYS A 63 -6.56 -12.18 0.79
CA LYS A 63 -6.09 -12.33 -0.60
C LYS A 63 -7.14 -11.88 -1.61
N VAL A 64 -8.40 -12.28 -1.41
CA VAL A 64 -9.51 -11.88 -2.28
C VAL A 64 -9.75 -10.37 -2.20
N PHE A 65 -9.83 -9.83 -0.98
CA PHE A 65 -10.00 -8.41 -0.72
C PHE A 65 -8.89 -7.56 -1.38
N HIS A 66 -7.63 -7.97 -1.21
CA HIS A 66 -6.50 -7.29 -1.82
C HIS A 66 -6.55 -7.31 -3.35
N GLN A 67 -6.96 -8.44 -3.95
CA GLN A 67 -7.08 -8.57 -5.39
C GLN A 67 -8.20 -7.69 -5.96
N GLN A 68 -9.36 -7.64 -5.29
CA GLN A 68 -10.47 -6.76 -5.66
C GLN A 68 -10.05 -5.29 -5.55
N PHE A 69 -9.42 -4.91 -4.44
CA PHE A 69 -8.92 -3.55 -4.24
C PHE A 69 -7.95 -3.12 -5.34
N LYS A 70 -6.94 -3.94 -5.64
CA LYS A 70 -5.96 -3.66 -6.70
C LYS A 70 -6.60 -3.57 -8.08
N THR A 71 -7.60 -4.40 -8.36
CA THR A 71 -8.33 -4.40 -9.63
C THR A 71 -9.09 -3.08 -9.78
N ASN A 72 -9.89 -2.71 -8.77
CA ASN A 72 -10.65 -1.46 -8.76
C ASN A 72 -9.75 -0.23 -8.89
N LEU A 73 -8.64 -0.19 -8.15
CA LEU A 73 -7.68 0.92 -8.21
C LEU A 73 -6.99 1.01 -9.57
N ARG A 74 -6.63 -0.14 -10.16
CA ARG A 74 -6.04 -0.19 -11.51
C ARG A 74 -7.03 0.32 -12.55
N GLU A 75 -8.30 -0.08 -12.47
CA GLU A 75 -9.35 0.39 -13.37
C GLU A 75 -9.58 1.90 -13.25
N ASN A 76 -9.60 2.44 -12.03
CA ASN A 76 -9.64 3.88 -11.78
C ASN A 76 -8.49 4.61 -12.49
N ILE A 77 -7.25 4.19 -12.22
CA ILE A 77 -6.04 4.79 -12.80
C ILE A 77 -5.99 4.61 -14.32
N SER A 78 -6.55 3.53 -14.86
CA SER A 78 -6.55 3.26 -16.30
C SER A 78 -7.36 4.27 -17.11
N LYS A 79 -8.31 4.99 -16.48
CA LYS A 79 -9.09 6.05 -17.11
C LYS A 79 -8.31 7.33 -17.35
N LEU A 80 -7.17 7.50 -16.65
CA LEU A 80 -6.33 8.68 -16.73
C LEU A 80 -5.38 8.61 -17.94
N SER A 81 -5.04 9.78 -18.48
CA SER A 81 -3.97 9.96 -19.46
C SER A 81 -2.59 9.63 -18.85
N ILE A 82 -1.57 9.46 -19.71
CA ILE A 82 -0.20 9.16 -19.26
C ILE A 82 0.34 10.26 -18.32
N GLN A 83 0.06 11.53 -18.63
CA GLN A 83 0.49 12.68 -17.82
C GLN A 83 -0.18 12.68 -16.44
N GLU A 84 -1.51 12.50 -16.39
CA GLU A 84 -2.27 12.42 -15.14
C GLU A 84 -1.84 11.22 -14.29
N ARG A 85 -1.57 10.06 -14.90
CA ARG A 85 -1.01 8.90 -14.19
C ARG A 85 0.35 9.21 -13.57
N SER A 86 1.21 9.95 -14.28
CA SER A 86 2.52 10.35 -13.78
C SER A 86 2.40 11.31 -12.59
N GLN A 87 1.52 12.31 -12.69
CA GLN A 87 1.27 13.27 -11.60
C GLN A 87 0.68 12.57 -10.38
N ARG A 88 -0.34 11.73 -10.59
CA ARG A 88 -0.95 10.93 -9.52
C ARG A 88 0.09 10.03 -8.84
N ARG A 89 0.98 9.40 -9.60
CA ARG A 89 2.05 8.59 -9.03
C ARG A 89 2.99 9.41 -8.14
N ALA A 90 3.35 10.63 -8.56
CA ALA A 90 4.22 11.49 -7.76
C ALA A 90 3.55 11.87 -6.43
N ILE A 91 2.30 12.33 -6.48
CA ILE A 91 1.50 12.68 -5.29
C ILE A 91 1.42 11.49 -4.32
N VAL A 92 0.98 10.33 -4.81
CA VAL A 92 0.84 9.14 -3.96
C VAL A 92 2.18 8.66 -3.39
N GLN A 93 3.28 8.83 -4.12
CA GLN A 93 4.61 8.47 -3.61
C GLN A 93 5.06 9.40 -2.49
N GLU A 94 4.81 10.70 -2.64
CA GLU A 94 5.08 11.71 -1.61
C GLU A 94 4.21 11.50 -0.37
N ASP A 95 2.90 11.30 -0.55
CA ASP A 95 1.97 11.06 0.57
C ASP A 95 2.32 9.76 1.32
N MET A 96 2.64 8.69 0.59
CA MET A 96 3.11 7.44 1.22
C MET A 96 4.44 7.63 1.96
N GLN A 97 5.35 8.47 1.45
CA GLN A 97 6.62 8.79 2.13
C GLN A 97 6.34 9.51 3.44
N ASN A 98 5.57 10.60 3.39
CA ASN A 98 5.23 11.41 4.55
C ASN A 98 4.56 10.55 5.64
N LEU A 99 3.60 9.69 5.26
CA LEU A 99 2.95 8.77 6.18
C LEU A 99 3.96 7.77 6.79
N THR A 100 4.89 7.24 5.99
CA THR A 100 5.92 6.31 6.51
C THR A 100 6.99 6.96 7.37
N ASP A 101 7.30 8.25 7.16
CA ASP A 101 8.27 8.99 7.97
C ASP A 101 7.75 9.21 9.41
N GLU A 102 6.44 9.27 9.57
CA GLU A 102 5.77 9.38 10.88
C GLU A 102 5.51 8.02 11.56
N MET A 103 5.64 6.90 10.84
CA MET A 103 5.40 5.55 11.36
C MET A 103 6.65 4.95 12.01
N SER A 104 6.44 4.14 13.06
CA SER A 104 7.50 3.31 13.60
C SER A 104 7.93 2.21 12.62
N GLY A 105 9.18 1.75 12.74
CA GLY A 105 9.68 0.62 11.94
C GLY A 105 8.89 -0.68 12.14
N LYS A 106 8.18 -0.83 13.27
CA LYS A 106 7.27 -1.94 13.54
C LYS A 106 5.99 -1.81 12.71
N GLU A 107 5.35 -0.64 12.72
CA GLU A 107 4.13 -0.37 11.94
C GLU A 107 4.38 -0.53 10.43
N ILE A 108 5.52 -0.05 9.94
CA ILE A 108 5.93 -0.22 8.52
C ILE A 108 6.02 -1.71 8.15
N ARG A 109 6.59 -2.55 9.02
CA ARG A 109 6.70 -4.01 8.82
C ARG A 109 5.34 -4.68 8.85
N GLU A 110 4.50 -4.34 9.84
CA GLU A 110 3.17 -4.92 10.01
C GLU A 110 2.24 -4.61 8.83
N LEU A 111 2.30 -3.40 8.29
CA LEU A 111 1.50 -3.00 7.12
C LEU A 111 2.16 -3.40 5.79
N ASN A 112 3.37 -3.98 5.82
CA ASN A 112 4.17 -4.32 4.66
C ASN A 112 4.30 -3.12 3.69
N LEU A 113 4.65 -1.95 4.27
CA LEU A 113 4.83 -0.67 3.58
C LEU A 113 6.29 -0.42 3.23
N HIS A 114 7.12 -1.46 3.18
CA HIS A 114 8.52 -1.33 2.83
C HIS A 114 8.65 -0.57 1.52
N GLN A 115 9.14 0.65 1.61
CA GLN A 115 9.60 1.36 0.43
C GLN A 115 10.72 0.52 -0.15
N HIS A 116 10.50 0.01 -1.35
CA HIS A 116 11.60 -0.27 -2.25
C HIS A 116 12.19 1.09 -2.65
N GLY A 117 12.89 1.72 -1.70
CA GLY A 117 13.73 2.86 -1.96
C GLY A 117 14.59 2.49 -3.15
N LYS A 118 14.72 3.44 -4.08
CA LYS A 118 15.76 3.39 -5.11
C LYS A 118 17.05 3.04 -4.38
N ASN A 119 17.53 1.80 -4.50
CA ASN A 119 18.85 1.46 -4.00
C ASN A 119 19.82 2.43 -4.68
N PRO A 120 20.50 3.36 -3.98
CA PRO A 120 21.62 4.08 -4.60
C PRO A 120 22.74 3.11 -5.02
N HIS A 121 22.70 1.85 -4.56
CA HIS A 121 23.69 0.81 -4.81
C HIS A 121 23.31 -0.23 -5.88
N ARG A 122 22.31 0.00 -6.74
CA ARG A 122 22.07 -0.88 -7.92
C ARG A 122 22.40 -0.17 -9.24
N MET A 123 23.62 0.37 -9.33
CA MET A 123 24.33 0.60 -10.59
C MET A 123 25.62 -0.23 -10.59
N HIS A 124 25.51 -1.55 -10.43
CA HIS A 124 26.45 -2.41 -11.15
C HIS A 124 25.85 -2.63 -12.53
N LYS A 125 26.26 -1.79 -13.48
CA LYS A 125 26.26 -2.17 -14.88
C LYS A 125 26.98 -3.52 -14.91
N MET A 126 26.26 -4.59 -15.23
CA MET A 126 26.94 -5.71 -15.85
C MET A 126 27.33 -5.21 -17.23
N ASP A 127 28.55 -4.69 -17.32
CA ASP A 127 29.25 -4.69 -18.59
C ASP A 127 29.30 -6.16 -19.00
N HIS A 128 28.42 -6.55 -19.92
CA HIS A 128 28.63 -7.74 -20.73
C HIS A 128 29.87 -7.48 -21.58
N GLN A 129 31.05 -7.60 -20.98
CA GLN A 129 32.28 -7.75 -21.73
C GLN A 129 32.17 -9.08 -22.47
N ASN A 130 32.15 -8.97 -23.79
CA ASN A 130 32.30 -10.03 -24.75
C ASN A 130 33.30 -11.10 -24.28
N HIS A 131 32.81 -12.23 -23.78
CA HIS A 131 33.59 -13.47 -23.76
C HIS A 131 33.54 -14.10 -25.16
N ALA A 132 34.15 -13.42 -26.14
CA ALA A 132 34.32 -13.94 -27.49
C ALA A 132 35.62 -14.74 -27.66
N ASN A 133 36.43 -14.94 -26.61
CA ASN A 133 37.65 -15.75 -26.70
C ASN A 133 37.97 -16.41 -25.36
N CYS A 134 37.42 -17.60 -25.13
CA CYS A 134 38.03 -18.58 -24.22
C CYS A 134 38.40 -19.81 -25.06
N PRO A 135 39.69 -20.08 -25.32
CA PRO A 135 40.11 -21.35 -25.90
C PRO A 135 39.93 -22.44 -24.85
N MET A 136 39.02 -23.38 -25.11
CA MET A 136 38.88 -24.59 -24.32
C MET A 136 40.21 -25.35 -24.35
N ARG A 137 40.82 -25.55 -23.18
CA ARG A 137 41.91 -26.49 -22.99
C ARG A 137 41.72 -27.27 -21.72
#